data_AF-A0A7M4FK54-F1
#
_entry.id   AF-A0A7M4FK54-F1
#
_cell.length_a   1.000
_cell.length_b   1.000
_cell.length_c   1.000
_cell.angle_alpha   90.00
_cell.angle_beta   90.00
_cell.angle_gamma   90.00
#
_symmetry.space_group_name_H-M   'P 1'
#
loop_
_entity.id
_entity.type
_entity.pdbx_description
1 polymer ?
#
loop_
_entity_poly.entity_id
_entity_poly.type
_entity_poly.pdbx_seq_one_letter_code
_entity_poly.pdbx_strand_id
1 'polypeptide(L)'
;MSGNINSPMFSEFYFKCGAHPTSDSETSVALNLITTNSRRITCITCTDIRSPVLVFQCPHHHVICLDCFHLYCVTMLNDRQFIHDPELGYSLPCVGKLMPQMEGEILK
;
A
#
# COMPACT_ATOMS: atom_id res chain seq x y z
N MET A 1 -20.13 4.22 47.88
CA MET A 1 -20.54 3.97 46.48
C MET A 1 -19.29 3.64 45.70
N SER A 2 -19.05 2.34 45.52
CA SER A 2 -17.80 1.79 45.00
C SER A 2 -17.74 1.99 43.49
N GLY A 3 -16.74 2.75 43.02
CA GLY A 3 -16.44 2.90 41.60
C GLY A 3 -15.81 1.62 41.06
N ASN A 4 -16.45 1.02 40.06
CA ASN A 4 -15.98 -0.20 39.41
C ASN A 4 -14.88 0.17 38.40
N ILE A 5 -13.64 -0.24 38.64
CA ILE A 5 -12.45 0.07 37.80
C ILE A 5 -12.27 -0.87 36.59
N ASN A 6 -13.33 -1.54 36.12
CA ASN A 6 -13.24 -2.52 35.03
C ASN A 6 -13.42 -1.87 33.64
N SER A 7 -12.59 -0.88 33.31
CA SER A 7 -12.44 -0.41 31.93
C SER A 7 -11.16 -1.01 31.34
N PRO A 8 -11.18 -1.69 30.19
CA PRO A 8 -9.94 -2.10 29.53
C PRO A 8 -9.13 -0.83 29.18
N MET A 9 -7.84 -0.82 29.52
CA MET A 9 -6.92 0.31 29.22
C MET A 9 -6.51 0.40 27.74
N PHE A 10 -7.11 -0.42 26.87
CA PHE A 10 -6.73 -0.54 25.47
C PHE A 10 -7.96 -0.40 24.55
N SER A 11 -7.74 0.22 23.41
CA SER A 11 -8.74 0.36 22.34
C SER A 11 -8.39 -0.58 21.19
N GLU A 12 -9.40 -1.29 20.69
CA GLU A 12 -9.30 -2.12 19.50
C GLU A 12 -9.90 -1.36 18.30
N PHE A 13 -9.18 -1.38 17.17
CA PHE A 13 -9.58 -0.71 15.95
C PHE A 13 -9.82 -1.72 14.84
N TYR A 14 -10.93 -1.57 14.13
CA TYR A 14 -11.28 -2.37 12.98
C TYR A 14 -11.85 -1.47 11.88
N PHE A 15 -11.90 -2.00 10.65
CA PHE A 15 -12.44 -1.30 9.48
C PHE A 15 -13.66 -2.04 8.95
N LYS A 16 -14.56 -1.29 8.32
CA LYS A 16 -15.76 -1.80 7.62
C LYS A 16 -15.78 -1.25 6.21
N CYS A 17 -16.47 -1.94 5.30
CA CYS A 17 -16.72 -1.42 3.97
C CYS A 17 -17.63 -0.19 4.05
N GLY A 18 -17.22 0.91 3.43
CA GLY A 18 -18.00 2.16 3.39
C GLY A 18 -19.00 2.24 2.22
N ALA A 19 -19.04 1.25 1.34
CA ALA A 19 -19.85 1.29 0.11
C ALA A 19 -21.28 0.76 0.29
N HIS A 20 -21.56 0.07 1.39
CA HIS A 20 -22.87 -0.51 1.69
C HIS A 20 -23.10 -0.58 3.20
N PRO A 21 -24.36 -0.71 3.66
CA PRO A 21 -24.64 -1.04 5.04
C PRO A 21 -23.91 -2.32 5.45
N THR A 22 -23.37 -2.35 6.66
CA THR A 22 -22.61 -3.48 7.23
C THR A 22 -23.08 -3.78 8.64
N SER A 23 -23.06 -5.06 9.02
CA SER A 23 -23.32 -5.49 10.40
C SER A 23 -22.11 -5.28 11.32
N ASP A 24 -22.27 -5.46 12.64
CA ASP A 24 -21.16 -5.31 13.59
C ASP A 24 -20.12 -6.43 13.53
N SER A 25 -20.51 -7.61 13.07
CA SER A 25 -19.60 -8.74 12.83
C SER A 25 -18.81 -8.62 11.53
N GLU A 26 -19.19 -7.72 10.62
CA GLU A 26 -18.50 -7.54 9.35
C GLU A 26 -17.29 -6.63 9.54
N THR A 27 -16.11 -7.17 9.27
CA THR A 27 -14.85 -6.42 9.25
C THR A 27 -14.18 -6.53 7.88
N SER A 28 -13.43 -5.50 7.50
CA SER A 28 -12.64 -5.45 6.27
C SER A 28 -11.16 -5.20 6.58
N VAL A 29 -10.27 -5.73 5.75
CA VAL A 29 -8.84 -5.48 5.87
C VAL A 29 -8.53 -4.04 5.44
N ALA A 30 -7.75 -3.33 6.26
CA ALA A 30 -7.27 -2.01 5.91
C ALA A 30 -6.17 -2.11 4.84
N LEU A 31 -6.35 -1.42 3.72
CA LEU A 31 -5.33 -1.29 2.69
C LEU A 31 -4.43 -0.09 3.00
N ASN A 32 -3.56 -0.24 4.00
CA ASN A 32 -2.76 0.84 4.60
C ASN A 32 -1.77 1.52 3.64
N LEU A 33 -1.46 0.90 2.49
CA LEU A 33 -0.58 1.49 1.47
C LEU A 33 -1.36 2.32 0.43
N ILE A 34 -2.69 2.18 0.36
CA ILE A 34 -3.54 2.92 -0.56
C ILE A 34 -3.95 4.23 0.10
N THR A 35 -3.62 5.34 -0.55
CA THR A 35 -3.84 6.68 -0.03
C THR A 35 -4.52 7.56 -1.08
N THR A 36 -5.41 8.45 -0.64
CA THR A 36 -5.97 9.52 -1.50
C THR A 36 -4.85 10.43 -2.00
N ASN A 37 -4.77 10.68 -3.30
CA ASN A 37 -3.70 11.49 -3.89
C ASN A 37 -3.97 13.00 -3.80
N SER A 38 -4.12 13.52 -2.58
CA SER A 38 -4.40 14.93 -2.32
C SER A 38 -3.29 15.87 -2.78
N ARG A 39 -2.05 15.38 -2.85
CA ARG A 39 -0.86 16.12 -3.31
C ARG A 39 -0.66 16.09 -4.82
N ARG A 40 -1.55 15.41 -5.57
CA ARG A 40 -1.47 15.28 -7.03
C ARG A 40 -0.13 14.76 -7.54
N ILE A 41 0.48 13.81 -6.82
CA ILE A 41 1.74 13.17 -7.19
C ILE A 41 1.50 12.29 -8.42
N THR A 42 2.39 12.35 -9.40
CA THR A 42 2.30 11.56 -10.63
C THR A 42 2.67 10.10 -10.37
N CYS A 43 2.07 9.19 -11.12
CA CYS A 43 2.45 7.78 -11.12
C CYS A 43 3.88 7.62 -11.67
N ILE A 44 4.73 6.86 -10.98
CA ILE A 44 6.12 6.60 -11.42
C ILE A 44 6.21 5.93 -12.79
N THR A 45 5.20 5.16 -13.21
CA THR A 45 5.21 4.44 -14.48
C THR A 45 4.60 5.24 -15.63
N CYS A 46 3.35 5.71 -15.48
CA CYS A 46 2.62 6.35 -16.57
C CYS A 46 2.64 7.88 -16.52
N THR A 47 3.20 8.49 -15.46
CA THR A 47 3.26 9.94 -15.24
C THR A 47 1.90 10.65 -15.07
N ASP A 48 0.79 9.93 -15.17
CA ASP A 48 -0.55 10.46 -14.90
C ASP A 48 -0.77 10.79 -13.41
N ILE A 49 -1.62 11.77 -13.14
CA ILE A 49 -2.17 12.05 -11.81
C ILE A 49 -3.48 11.27 -11.64
N ARG A 50 -3.50 10.28 -10.75
CA ARG A 50 -4.68 9.44 -10.43
C ARG A 50 -4.99 9.49 -8.94
N SER A 51 -6.20 9.10 -8.55
CA SER A 51 -6.57 8.92 -7.14
C SER A 51 -7.60 7.80 -7.00
N PRO A 52 -7.47 6.89 -6.01
CA PRO A 52 -6.36 6.78 -5.07
C PRO A 52 -5.07 6.25 -5.72
N VAL A 53 -3.97 6.28 -4.97
CA VAL A 53 -2.65 5.76 -5.37
C VAL A 53 -2.11 4.83 -4.29
N LEU A 54 -1.19 3.93 -4.67
CA LEU A 54 -0.41 3.14 -3.73
C LEU A 54 0.94 3.81 -3.48
N VAL A 55 1.34 3.91 -2.21
CA VAL A 55 2.63 4.46 -1.78
C VAL A 55 3.48 3.33 -1.21
N PHE A 56 4.59 3.01 -1.86
CA PHE A 56 5.51 1.98 -1.36
C PHE A 56 6.23 2.43 -0.09
N GLN A 57 6.52 1.50 0.82
CA GLN A 57 7.30 1.75 2.04
C GLN A 57 8.83 1.74 1.81
N CYS A 58 9.27 2.15 0.62
CA CYS A 58 10.69 2.37 0.34
C CYS A 58 11.13 3.76 0.82
N PRO A 59 12.44 4.03 0.99
CA PRO A 59 12.93 5.33 1.49
C PRO A 59 12.45 6.56 0.71
N HIS A 60 12.20 6.40 -0.60
CA HIS A 60 11.70 7.46 -1.47
C HIS A 60 10.17 7.54 -1.56
N HIS A 61 9.45 6.64 -0.88
CA HIS A 61 8.00 6.58 -0.88
C HIS A 61 7.38 6.65 -2.29
N HIS A 62 7.94 5.88 -3.23
CA HIS A 62 7.48 5.90 -4.62
C HIS A 62 5.96 5.67 -4.73
N VAL A 63 5.33 6.44 -5.62
CA VAL A 63 3.89 6.46 -5.82
C VAL A 63 3.54 5.81 -7.16
N ILE A 64 2.54 4.92 -7.15
CA ILE A 64 2.03 4.23 -8.35
C ILE A 64 0.51 4.29 -8.37
N CYS A 65 -0.10 4.53 -9.53
CA CYS A 65 -1.57 4.43 -9.65
C CYS A 65 -2.02 2.97 -9.60
N LEU A 66 -3.29 2.74 -9.25
CA LEU A 66 -3.80 1.37 -9.08
C LEU A 66 -3.80 0.55 -10.38
N ASP A 67 -4.03 1.19 -11.53
CA ASP A 67 -3.99 0.51 -12.83
C ASP A 67 -2.57 0.00 -13.16
N CYS A 68 -1.55 0.86 -12.98
CA CYS A 68 -0.15 0.47 -13.17
C CYS A 68 0.29 -0.54 -12.11
N PHE A 69 -0.22 -0.46 -10.88
CA PHE A 69 0.06 -1.44 -9.84
C PHE A 69 -0.50 -2.83 -10.20
N HIS A 70 -1.72 -2.90 -10.71
CA HIS A 70 -2.29 -4.16 -11.20
C HIS A 70 -1.44 -4.75 -12.33
N LEU A 71 -1.07 -3.94 -13.33
CA LEU A 71 -0.22 -4.40 -14.42
C LEU A 71 1.15 -4.88 -13.92
N TYR A 72 1.78 -4.14 -13.00
CA TYR A 72 3.02 -4.55 -12.36
C TYR A 72 2.91 -5.93 -11.69
N CYS A 73 1.86 -6.14 -10.89
CA CYS A 73 1.61 -7.42 -10.24
C CYS A 73 1.44 -8.57 -11.24
N VAL A 74 0.64 -8.36 -12.29
CA VAL A 74 0.39 -9.40 -13.31
C VAL A 74 1.66 -9.72 -14.10
N THR A 75 2.42 -8.71 -14.50
CA THR A 75 3.70 -8.91 -15.22
C THR A 75 4.68 -9.71 -14.37
N MET A 76 4.89 -9.31 -13.11
CA MET A 76 5.81 -10.02 -12.21
C MET A 76 5.34 -11.44 -11.88
N LEU A 77 4.02 -11.67 -11.84
CA LEU A 77 3.47 -13.01 -11.63
C LEU A 77 3.75 -13.91 -12.82
N ASN A 78 3.51 -13.41 -14.05
CA ASN A 78 3.78 -14.13 -15.29
C ASN A 78 5.27 -14.47 -15.44
N ASP A 79 6.14 -13.52 -15.09
CA ASP A 79 7.59 -13.67 -15.18
C ASP A 79 8.21 -14.39 -13.97
N ARG A 80 7.38 -14.81 -13.00
CA ARG A 80 7.78 -15.47 -11.74
C ARG A 80 8.82 -14.67 -10.95
N GLN A 81 8.69 -13.34 -10.94
CA GLN A 81 9.60 -12.39 -10.28
C GLN A 81 9.13 -11.96 -8.88
N PHE A 82 8.16 -12.65 -8.29
CA PHE A 82 7.80 -12.43 -6.89
C PHE A 82 8.94 -12.85 -5.96
N ILE A 83 9.22 -12.03 -4.95
CA ILE A 83 10.27 -12.28 -3.98
C ILE A 83 9.67 -13.00 -2.79
N HIS A 84 10.26 -14.14 -2.41
CA HIS A 84 9.88 -14.87 -1.20
C HIS A 84 10.54 -14.23 0.03
N ASP A 85 9.72 -13.73 0.93
CA ASP A 85 10.08 -13.32 2.27
C ASP A 85 9.73 -14.46 3.26
N PRO A 86 10.66 -14.89 4.12
CA PRO A 86 10.42 -16.00 5.05
C PRO A 86 9.26 -15.79 6.05
N GLU A 87 8.91 -14.55 6.37
CA GLU A 87 7.85 -14.22 7.34
C GLU A 87 6.55 -13.80 6.64
N LEU A 88 6.65 -13.10 5.52
CA LEU A 88 5.50 -12.53 4.81
C LEU A 88 5.00 -13.38 3.63
N GLY A 89 5.81 -14.33 3.16
CA GLY A 89 5.55 -15.11 1.96
C GLY A 89 5.97 -14.40 0.68
N TYR A 90 5.27 -14.62 -0.44
CA TYR A 90 5.62 -14.01 -1.73
C TYR A 90 5.07 -12.59 -1.85
N SER A 91 5.96 -11.63 -2.12
CA SER A 91 5.61 -10.21 -2.25
C SER A 91 6.38 -9.54 -3.38
N LEU A 92 6.09 -8.26 -3.62
CA LEU A 92 6.74 -7.44 -4.64
C LEU A 92 7.51 -6.29 -3.99
N PRO A 93 8.74 -6.02 -4.48
CA PRO A 93 9.43 -4.81 -4.09
C PRO A 93 8.79 -3.59 -4.75
N CYS A 94 9.21 -2.42 -4.28
CA CYS A 94 8.95 -1.18 -5.00
C CYS A 94 9.46 -1.25 -6.45
N VAL A 95 8.63 -0.81 -7.40
CA VAL A 95 8.97 -0.77 -8.83
C VAL A 95 10.23 0.06 -9.12
N GLY A 96 10.54 1.06 -8.28
CA GLY A 96 11.76 1.86 -8.42
C GLY A 96 13.05 1.03 -8.32
N LYS A 97 13.03 -0.14 -7.65
CA LYS A 97 14.20 -1.06 -7.62
C LYS A 97 14.48 -1.73 -8.96
N LEU A 98 13.49 -1.78 -9.85
CA LEU A 98 13.60 -2.40 -11.17
C LEU A 98 13.94 -1.38 -12.26
N MET A 99 13.99 -0.08 -11.93
CA MET A 99 14.33 0.98 -12.87
C MET A 99 15.80 1.37 -12.69
N PRO A 100 16.70 1.04 -13.64
CA PRO A 100 18.14 1.30 -13.50
C PRO A 100 18.56 2.78 -13.57
N GLN A 101 17.63 3.75 -13.54
CA GLN A 101 17.89 5.09 -14.08
C GLN A 101 17.93 6.26 -13.08
N MET A 102 18.06 6.03 -11.77
CA MET A 102 18.14 7.18 -10.83
C MET A 102 19.18 7.05 -9.71
N GLU A 103 20.14 6.12 -9.78
CA GLU A 103 21.23 6.03 -8.79
C GLU A 103 22.62 6.46 -9.31
N GLY A 104 22.73 7.15 -10.47
CA GLY A 104 24.08 7.33 -11.07
C GLY A 104 24.39 8.46 -12.06
N GLU A 105 23.70 9.61 -12.07
CA GLU A 105 24.07 10.75 -12.98
C GLU A 105 24.31 12.11 -12.29
N ILE A 106 24.81 12.18 -11.04
CA ILE A 106 25.31 13.46 -10.46
C ILE A 106 26.72 13.34 -9.82
N LEU A 107 27.47 12.25 -10.01
CA LEU A 107 28.91 12.27 -9.71
C LEU A 107 29.69 11.33 -10.63
N LYS A 108 30.01 11.83 -11.84
CA LYS A 108 31.32 11.76 -12.49
C LYS A 108 31.30 12.57 -13.79
#